data_AF-A0A1W9LU31-F1
#
_entry.id   AF-A0A1W9LU31-F1
#
_cell.length_a   1.000
_cell.length_b   1.000
_cell.length_c   1.000
_cell.angle_alpha   90.00
_cell.angle_beta   90.00
_cell.angle_gamma   90.00
#
_symmetry.space_group_name_H-M   'P 1'
#
loop_
_entity.id
_entity.type
_entity.pdbx_description
1 polymer ?
#
loop_
_entity_poly.entity_id
_entity_poly.type
_entity_poly.pdbx_seq_one_letter_code
_entity_poly.pdbx_strand_id
1 'polypeptide(L)'
;MSLHRLYHFYRDGFRSMTLGRTLWRLIGIKVLIIFAVLKLFFFPDILATRFSTDDERAEHVLQQLVPATAGQHVTTVGEGQ
;
A
#
# COMPACT_ATOMS: atom_id res chain seq x y z
N MET A 1 18.91 25.47 24.47
CA MET A 1 17.83 26.27 23.83
C MET A 1 16.61 25.36 23.65
N SER A 2 15.51 25.69 24.30
CA SER A 2 14.37 24.80 24.54
C SER A 2 13.49 24.62 23.29
N LEU A 3 13.40 23.38 22.77
CA LEU A 3 12.52 22.93 21.69
C LEU A 3 11.05 23.38 21.86
N HIS A 4 10.63 23.57 23.10
CA HIS A 4 9.31 24.04 23.48
C HIS A 4 8.93 25.38 22.84
N ARG A 5 9.88 26.33 22.69
CA ARG A 5 9.60 27.64 22.07
C ARG A 5 9.38 27.53 20.57
N LEU A 6 10.12 26.64 19.90
CA LEU A 6 9.97 26.39 18.47
C LEU A 6 8.61 25.75 18.16
N TYR A 7 8.16 24.81 18.99
CA TYR A 7 6.83 24.22 18.87
C TYR A 7 5.71 25.24 19.05
N HIS A 8 5.79 26.08 20.11
CA HIS A 8 4.79 27.12 20.33
C HIS A 8 4.77 28.15 19.19
N PHE A 9 5.94 28.59 18.70
CA PHE A 9 6.01 29.53 17.59
C PHE A 9 5.47 28.94 16.28
N TYR A 10 5.78 27.67 15.97
CA TYR A 10 5.22 26.98 14.80
C TYR A 10 3.70 26.81 14.92
N ARG A 11 3.22 26.38 16.08
CA ARG A 11 1.79 26.18 16.33
C ARG A 11 1.01 27.50 16.36
N ASP A 12 1.58 28.57 16.91
CA ASP A 12 0.95 29.88 16.99
C ASP A 12 1.02 30.62 15.64
N GLY A 13 2.13 30.52 14.90
CA GLY A 13 2.21 31.01 13.51
C GLY A 13 1.21 30.30 12.58
N PHE A 14 1.10 28.98 12.71
CA PHE A 14 0.14 28.17 11.95
C PHE A 14 -1.32 28.46 12.33
N ARG A 15 -1.60 28.78 13.60
CA ARG A 15 -2.95 28.99 14.12
C ARG A 15 -3.44 30.44 14.01
N SER A 16 -2.54 31.42 14.04
CA SER A 16 -2.82 32.86 13.87
C SER A 16 -3.05 33.26 12.42
N MET A 17 -2.54 32.48 11.46
CA MET A 17 -2.84 32.68 10.04
C MET A 17 -4.19 32.06 9.68
N THR A 18 -5.22 32.88 9.52
CA THR A 18 -6.50 32.50 8.89
C THR A 18 -6.28 31.81 7.54
N LEU A 19 -5.26 32.25 6.79
CA LEU A 19 -4.78 31.63 5.56
C LEU A 19 -4.30 30.19 5.76
N GLY A 20 -3.49 29.91 6.79
CA GLY A 20 -2.96 28.56 7.06
C GLY A 20 -4.04 27.54 7.36
N ARG A 21 -5.08 27.95 8.10
CA ARG A 21 -6.24 27.09 8.40
C ARG A 21 -7.08 26.75 7.18
N THR A 22 -7.23 27.70 6.26
CA THR A 22 -7.93 27.48 4.98
C THR A 22 -7.10 26.60 4.06
N LEU A 23 -5.79 26.85 3.97
CA LEU A 23 -4.88 26.09 3.13
C LEU A 23 -4.74 24.64 3.61
N TRP A 24 -4.64 24.42 4.92
CA TRP A 24 -4.58 23.08 5.49
C TRP A 24 -5.88 22.29 5.26
N ARG A 25 -7.04 22.96 5.34
CA ARG A 25 -8.32 22.37 4.92
C ARG A 25 -8.32 21.99 3.44
N LEU A 26 -7.79 22.85 2.58
CA LEU A 26 -7.69 22.61 1.14
C LEU A 26 -6.75 21.44 0.82
N ILE A 27 -5.60 21.37 1.50
CA ILE A 27 -4.65 20.25 1.40
C ILE A 27 -5.30 18.98 1.92
N GLY A 28 -6.00 19.02 3.06
CA GLY A 28 -6.73 17.87 3.60
C GLY A 28 -7.80 17.36 2.64
N ILE A 29 -8.56 18.26 2.02
CA ILE A 29 -9.56 17.91 0.98
C ILE A 29 -8.88 17.28 -0.23
N LYS A 30 -7.79 17.86 -0.74
CA LYS A 30 -7.04 17.26 -1.85
C LYS A 30 -6.52 15.88 -1.50
N VAL A 31 -5.93 15.71 -0.32
CA VAL A 31 -5.41 14.42 0.17
C VAL A 31 -6.54 13.38 0.29
N LEU A 32 -7.72 13.78 0.78
CA LEU A 32 -8.90 12.93 0.82
C LEU A 32 -9.37 12.54 -0.59
N ILE A 33 -9.43 13.49 -1.53
CA ILE A 33 -9.85 13.28 -2.91
C ILE A 33 -8.87 12.36 -3.64
N ILE A 34 -7.55 12.62 -3.56
CA ILE A 34 -6.56 11.75 -4.20
C ILE A 34 -6.56 10.36 -3.56
N PHE A 35 -6.81 10.24 -2.26
CA PHE A 35 -6.94 8.94 -1.61
C PHE A 35 -8.19 8.20 -2.07
N ALA A 36 -9.33 8.89 -2.20
CA ALA A 36 -10.56 8.32 -2.72
C ALA A 36 -10.44 7.92 -4.19
N VAL A 37 -9.81 8.75 -5.03
CA VAL A 37 -9.56 8.46 -6.44
C VAL A 37 -8.54 7.34 -6.57
N LEU A 38 -7.38 7.40 -5.90
CA LEU A 38 -6.41 6.30 -5.93
C LEU A 38 -7.04 5.00 -5.41
N LYS A 39 -7.82 5.04 -4.33
CA LYS A 39 -8.54 3.85 -3.84
C LYS A 39 -9.58 3.35 -4.84
N LEU A 40 -10.39 4.23 -5.43
CA LEU A 40 -11.44 3.83 -6.37
C LEU A 40 -10.91 3.50 -7.77
N PHE A 41 -9.73 4.00 -8.18
CA PHE A 41 -9.12 3.77 -9.50
C PHE A 41 -7.96 2.75 -9.49
N PHE A 42 -7.27 2.56 -8.36
CA PHE A 42 -6.26 1.51 -8.18
C PHE A 42 -6.80 0.28 -7.44
N PHE A 43 -7.96 0.38 -6.77
CA PHE A 43 -8.71 -0.78 -6.26
C PHE A 43 -10.11 -1.02 -6.87
N PRO A 44 -10.51 -0.48 -8.05
CA PRO A 44 -11.66 -0.99 -8.74
C PRO A 44 -11.22 -2.32 -9.34
N ASP A 45 -11.82 -3.36 -8.83
CA ASP A 45 -11.89 -4.64 -9.52
C ASP A 45 -10.75 -5.65 -9.30
N ILE A 46 -9.73 -5.31 -8.50
CA ILE A 46 -8.96 -6.34 -7.75
C ILE A 46 -9.80 -7.14 -6.74
N LEU A 47 -10.91 -6.58 -6.25
CA LEU A 47 -11.87 -7.27 -5.36
C LEU A 47 -13.17 -7.69 -6.07
N ALA A 48 -13.37 -7.29 -7.34
CA ALA A 48 -14.70 -7.36 -7.94
C ALA A 48 -14.73 -7.87 -9.39
N THR A 49 -13.62 -8.19 -10.04
CA THR A 49 -13.69 -8.75 -11.39
C THR A 49 -12.65 -9.85 -11.58
N ARG A 50 -13.06 -11.07 -11.21
CA ARG A 50 -13.32 -12.17 -12.17
C ARG A 50 -13.53 -13.55 -11.54
N PHE A 51 -13.69 -13.72 -10.23
CA PHE A 51 -14.15 -14.99 -9.65
C PHE A 51 -15.07 -14.75 -8.46
N SER A 52 -16.04 -15.63 -8.25
CA SER A 52 -17.13 -15.50 -7.28
C SER A 52 -16.71 -15.49 -5.80
N THR A 53 -15.43 -15.68 -5.49
CA THR A 53 -14.88 -15.70 -4.12
C THR A 53 -13.39 -15.35 -4.16
N ASP A 54 -12.94 -14.39 -3.34
CA ASP A 54 -11.52 -13.99 -3.21
C ASP A 54 -10.58 -15.16 -2.85
N ASP A 55 -11.11 -16.18 -2.15
CA ASP A 55 -10.37 -17.35 -1.69
C ASP A 55 -9.84 -18.23 -2.85
N GLU A 56 -10.57 -18.32 -3.97
CA GLU A 56 -10.24 -19.24 -5.06
C GLU A 56 -9.09 -18.71 -5.94
N ARG A 57 -8.92 -17.38 -5.98
CA ARG A 57 -7.85 -16.72 -6.76
C ARG A 57 -6.52 -16.71 -6.03
N ALA A 58 -6.56 -16.57 -4.70
CA ALA A 58 -5.39 -16.73 -3.85
C ALA A 58 -4.83 -18.15 -3.99
N GLU A 59 -5.69 -19.16 -3.99
CA GLU A 59 -5.30 -20.57 -4.16
C GLU A 59 -4.63 -20.82 -5.52
N HIS A 60 -5.15 -20.27 -6.62
CA HIS A 60 -4.54 -20.45 -7.95
C HIS A 60 -3.18 -19.75 -8.10
N VAL A 61 -3.04 -18.54 -7.56
CA VAL A 61 -1.75 -17.81 -7.60
C VAL A 61 -0.73 -18.47 -6.67
N LEU A 62 -1.15 -19.00 -5.51
CA LEU A 62 -0.30 -19.82 -4.65
C LEU A 62 0.19 -21.08 -5.38
N GLN A 63 -0.67 -21.76 -6.15
CA GLN A 63 -0.28 -22.91 -6.96
C GLN A 63 0.74 -22.57 -8.06
N GLN A 64 0.71 -21.35 -8.63
CA GLN A 64 1.68 -20.91 -9.64
C GLN A 64 2.97 -20.33 -9.06
N LEU A 65 2.93 -19.78 -7.83
CA LEU A 65 4.09 -19.28 -7.08
C LEU A 65 4.80 -20.38 -6.26
N VAL A 66 4.26 -21.60 -6.24
CA VAL A 66 5.02 -22.82 -5.97
C VAL A 66 5.57 -23.31 -7.31
N PRO A 67 6.69 -22.75 -7.82
CA PRO A 67 7.43 -23.47 -8.84
C PRO A 67 7.75 -24.84 -8.24
N ALA A 68 7.74 -25.86 -9.09
CA ALA A 68 8.13 -27.22 -8.77
C ALA A 68 9.62 -27.28 -8.32
N THR A 69 9.95 -26.69 -7.17
CA THR A 69 11.23 -26.87 -6.48
C THR A 69 11.21 -28.16 -5.65
N ALA A 70 10.12 -28.94 -5.71
CA ALA A 70 10.10 -30.32 -5.27
C ALA A 70 10.63 -31.32 -6.33
N GLY A 71 11.17 -30.86 -7.48
CA GLY A 71 11.54 -31.75 -8.58
C GLY A 71 12.95 -31.61 -9.17
N GLN A 72 13.73 -30.60 -8.84
CA GLN A 72 15.05 -30.42 -9.48
C GLN A 72 16.13 -29.89 -8.53
N HIS A 73 16.71 -30.79 -7.74
CA HIS A 73 18.08 -30.69 -7.28
C HIS A 73 18.64 -32.08 -6.93
N VAL A 74 19.61 -32.53 -7.75
CA VAL A 74 20.75 -33.41 -7.37
C VAL A 74 20.44 -34.93 -7.27
N THR A 75 21.03 -35.86 -8.04
CA THR A 75 22.37 -35.95 -8.66
C THR A 75 22.36 -36.87 -9.87
N THR A 76 22.95 -36.42 -10.99
CA THR A 76 23.69 -37.31 -11.90
C THR A 76 25.02 -37.64 -11.20
N VAL A 77 25.26 -38.88 -10.75
CA VAL A 77 26.59 -39.57 -10.59
C VAL A 77 26.36 -40.95 -9.93
N GLY A 78 26.74 -42.04 -10.65
CA GLY A 78 26.92 -43.44 -10.20
C GLY A 78 25.64 -44.26 -10.01
N GLU A 79 25.50 -45.55 -10.35
CA GLU A 79 26.40 -46.61 -10.78
C GLU A 79 25.51 -47.82 -11.20
N GLY A 80 25.89 -48.54 -12.26
CA GLY A 80 25.46 -49.91 -12.66
C GLY A 80 24.03 -50.41 -12.43
N GLN A 81 23.24 -50.53 -13.50
CA GLN A 81 22.45 -51.72 -13.86
C GLN A 81 21.98 -51.65 -15.31
#